data_AF-E9B5G2-F1
#
_entry.id   AF-E9B5G2-F1
#
_cell.length_a   1.000
_cell.length_b   1.000
_cell.length_c   1.000
_cell.angle_alpha   90.00
_cell.angle_beta   90.00
_cell.angle_gamma   90.00
#
_symmetry.space_group_name_H-M   'P 1'
#
loop_
_entity.id
_entity.type
_entity.pdbx_description
1 polymer ?
#
loop_
_entity_poly.entity_id
_entity_poly.type
_entity_poly.pdbx_seq_one_letter_code
_entity_poly.pdbx_strand_id
1 'polypeptide(L)'
;MAHGAEECILTAPGCVYITLEQEEQLVDRLYTQSLHHKEATLSELDARYYPVAPPQTISQETLQKSVQRQVDVEMERRQHRRKEMDAIAVAEAMGHTNGSRATTSKKTLTLEQTDVSVRRLYDDTLALKKARMAESERLYAFHPEDLKSAKMSKAALQVSVHRMSRPKKTEFTIAEVNKIYGL
;
A
#
# COMPACT_ATOMS: atom_id res chain seq x y z
N MET A 1 -14.43 -68.37 56.88
CA MET A 1 -15.44 -67.33 56.60
C MET A 1 -14.74 -66.13 55.98
N ALA A 2 -14.58 -66.13 54.66
CA ALA A 2 -14.27 -64.94 53.85
C ALA A 2 -14.24 -65.40 52.40
N HIS A 3 -15.16 -64.91 51.57
CA HIS A 3 -15.00 -64.58 50.15
C HIS A 3 -16.38 -64.18 49.60
N GLY A 4 -16.41 -63.11 48.81
CA GLY A 4 -17.56 -62.74 47.98
C GLY A 4 -18.09 -61.33 48.25
N ALA A 5 -17.28 -60.31 47.95
CA ALA A 5 -17.83 -59.00 47.64
C ALA A 5 -18.02 -58.97 46.12
N GLU A 6 -19.26 -59.16 45.69
CA GLU A 6 -19.67 -59.01 44.30
C GLU A 6 -19.63 -57.53 43.93
N GLU A 7 -18.78 -57.17 42.98
CA GLU A 7 -18.77 -55.84 42.37
C GLU A 7 -20.02 -55.71 41.49
N CYS A 8 -20.99 -54.92 41.95
CA CYS A 8 -22.14 -54.51 41.14
C CYS A 8 -21.68 -53.53 40.04
N ILE A 9 -21.40 -54.05 38.85
CA ILE A 9 -21.21 -53.26 37.64
C ILE A 9 -22.59 -52.85 37.11
N LEU A 10 -23.02 -51.62 37.41
CA LEU A 10 -24.18 -50.99 36.78
C LEU A 10 -23.74 -50.41 35.42
N THR A 11 -24.13 -51.07 34.33
CA THR A 11 -23.81 -50.70 32.95
C THR A 11 -24.85 -49.77 32.35
N ALA A 12 -24.41 -48.62 31.83
CA ALA A 12 -25.18 -47.79 30.90
C ALA A 12 -24.72 -48.08 29.46
N PRO A 13 -25.62 -48.24 28.48
CA PRO A 13 -25.24 -48.59 27.11
C PRO A 13 -24.57 -47.39 26.41
N GLY A 14 -23.31 -47.56 26.03
CA GLY A 14 -22.53 -46.59 25.24
C GLY A 14 -21.26 -46.05 25.91
N CYS A 15 -20.97 -46.42 27.16
CA CYS A 15 -19.73 -46.01 27.82
C CYS A 15 -18.57 -46.90 27.37
N VAL A 16 -17.80 -46.43 26.39
CA VAL A 16 -16.49 -47.04 26.07
C VAL A 16 -15.55 -46.67 27.21
N TYR A 17 -15.06 -47.66 27.95
CA TYR A 17 -14.07 -47.44 29.00
C TYR A 17 -12.73 -47.07 28.35
N ILE A 18 -12.42 -45.78 28.34
CA ILE A 18 -11.15 -45.24 27.87
C ILE A 18 -10.15 -45.40 29.03
N THR A 19 -8.97 -45.94 28.75
CA THR A 19 -7.90 -46.00 29.77
C THR A 19 -7.32 -44.60 29.98
N LEU A 20 -6.77 -44.32 31.16
CA LEU A 20 -6.15 -43.02 31.48
C LEU A 20 -5.13 -42.57 30.40
N GLU A 21 -4.30 -43.50 29.91
CA GLU A 21 -3.33 -43.21 28.84
C GLU A 21 -4.00 -42.83 27.51
N GLN A 22 -5.15 -43.43 27.19
CA GLN A 22 -5.92 -43.11 25.97
C GLN A 22 -6.66 -41.77 26.12
N GLU A 23 -7.09 -41.43 27.34
CA GLU A 23 -7.69 -40.14 27.64
C GLU A 23 -6.66 -39.02 27.47
N GLU A 24 -5.45 -39.18 28.00
CA GLU A 24 -4.35 -38.22 27.84
C GLU A 24 -4.00 -38.00 26.36
N GLN A 25 -3.87 -39.08 25.58
CA GLN A 25 -3.61 -38.98 24.13
C GLN A 25 -4.74 -38.28 23.37
N LEU A 26 -5.98 -38.52 23.77
CA LEU A 26 -7.15 -37.89 23.17
C LEU A 26 -7.21 -36.39 23.52
N VAL A 27 -6.92 -36.04 24.76
CA VAL A 27 -6.81 -34.64 25.22
C VAL A 27 -5.72 -33.91 24.44
N ASP A 28 -4.53 -34.49 24.31
CA ASP A 28 -3.42 -33.89 23.56
C ASP A 28 -3.77 -33.69 22.09
N ARG A 29 -4.42 -34.67 21.47
CA ARG A 29 -4.87 -34.58 20.08
C ARG A 29 -5.93 -33.49 19.89
N LEU A 30 -6.92 -33.41 20.79
CA LEU A 30 -7.95 -32.37 20.73
C LEU A 30 -7.36 -30.99 21.00
N TYR A 31 -6.41 -30.88 21.91
CA TYR A 31 -5.72 -29.64 22.23
C TYR A 31 -4.90 -29.13 21.04
N THR A 32 -4.07 -29.99 20.44
CA THR A 32 -3.28 -29.64 19.25
C THR A 32 -4.17 -29.25 18.06
N GLN A 33 -5.26 -29.99 17.84
CA GLN A 33 -6.24 -29.64 16.81
C GLN A 33 -6.92 -28.28 17.08
N SER A 34 -7.24 -27.99 18.36
CA SER A 34 -7.79 -26.69 18.76
C SER A 34 -6.81 -25.55 18.52
N LEU A 35 -5.53 -25.74 18.84
CA LEU A 35 -4.49 -24.75 18.59
C LEU A 35 -4.35 -24.45 17.09
N HIS A 36 -4.24 -25.47 16.25
CA HIS A 36 -4.16 -25.27 14.80
C HIS A 36 -5.39 -24.57 14.23
N HIS A 37 -6.59 -24.89 14.74
CA HIS A 37 -7.81 -24.23 14.31
C HIS A 37 -7.82 -22.73 14.69
N LYS A 38 -7.39 -22.41 15.92
CA LYS A 38 -7.27 -21.02 16.41
C LYS A 38 -6.21 -20.24 15.62
N GLU A 39 -5.07 -20.86 15.34
CA GLU A 39 -3.99 -20.25 14.55
C GLU A 39 -4.46 -19.94 13.12
N ALA A 40 -5.17 -20.88 12.48
CA ALA A 40 -5.77 -20.64 11.18
C ALA A 40 -6.78 -19.51 11.20
N THR A 41 -7.68 -19.47 12.20
CA THR A 41 -8.66 -18.37 12.32
C THR A 41 -8.02 -17.02 12.60
N LEU A 42 -6.97 -16.97 13.42
CA LEU A 42 -6.21 -15.73 13.63
C LEU A 42 -5.57 -15.25 12.33
N SER A 43 -4.96 -16.16 11.54
CA SER A 43 -4.37 -15.80 10.24
C SER A 43 -5.41 -15.24 9.24
N GLU A 44 -6.63 -15.78 9.25
CA GLU A 44 -7.73 -15.28 8.42
C GLU A 44 -8.23 -13.90 8.89
N LEU A 45 -8.30 -13.68 10.21
CA LEU A 45 -8.71 -12.39 10.77
C LEU A 45 -7.64 -11.32 10.52
N ASP A 46 -6.36 -11.66 10.69
CA ASP A 46 -5.24 -10.77 10.38
C ASP A 46 -5.26 -10.37 8.91
N ALA A 47 -5.47 -11.32 7.99
CA ALA A 47 -5.60 -11.01 6.56
C ALA A 47 -6.82 -10.11 6.23
N ARG A 48 -7.92 -10.21 7.02
CA ARG A 48 -9.13 -9.40 6.81
C ARG A 48 -9.01 -7.98 7.37
N TYR A 49 -8.44 -7.83 8.57
CA TYR A 49 -8.41 -6.54 9.28
C TYR A 49 -7.12 -5.77 9.04
N TYR A 50 -6.01 -6.48 8.80
CA TYR A 50 -4.71 -5.90 8.51
C TYR A 50 -4.17 -6.49 7.20
N PRO A 51 -4.76 -6.13 6.04
CA PRO A 51 -4.23 -6.54 4.76
C PRO A 51 -2.83 -5.94 4.59
N VAL A 52 -1.80 -6.74 4.90
CA VAL A 52 -0.41 -6.37 4.67
C VAL A 52 -0.23 -6.31 3.16
N ALA A 53 -0.10 -5.11 2.62
CA ALA A 53 0.23 -4.95 1.21
C ALA A 53 1.53 -5.72 0.95
N PRO A 54 1.58 -6.57 -0.10
CA PRO A 54 2.81 -7.26 -0.42
C PRO A 54 3.92 -6.22 -0.65
N PRO A 55 5.15 -6.49 -0.17
CA PRO A 55 6.25 -5.58 -0.38
C PRO A 55 6.39 -5.33 -1.89
N GLN A 56 6.33 -4.07 -2.30
CA GLN A 56 6.52 -3.70 -3.70
C GLN A 56 7.96 -4.04 -4.10
N THR A 57 8.14 -5.17 -4.77
CA THR A 57 9.40 -5.55 -5.36
C THR A 57 9.55 -4.83 -6.69
N ILE A 58 10.46 -3.86 -6.73
CA ILE A 58 10.85 -3.19 -7.98
C ILE A 58 11.60 -4.23 -8.82
N SER A 59 11.17 -4.43 -10.07
CA SER A 59 11.85 -5.37 -10.95
C SER A 59 13.27 -4.90 -11.26
N GLN A 60 14.22 -5.83 -11.45
CA GLN A 60 15.59 -5.46 -11.81
C GLN A 60 15.65 -4.58 -13.06
N GLU A 61 14.80 -4.84 -14.04
CA GLU A 61 14.73 -4.02 -15.27
C GLU A 61 14.30 -2.57 -15.01
N THR A 62 13.32 -2.36 -14.11
CA THR A 62 12.87 -1.00 -13.78
C THR A 62 13.93 -0.25 -12.98
N LEU A 63 14.63 -0.95 -12.08
CA LEU A 63 15.75 -0.40 -11.33
C LEU A 63 16.92 -0.03 -12.26
N GLN A 64 17.29 -0.90 -13.19
CA GLN A 64 18.33 -0.64 -14.20
C GLN A 64 17.98 0.56 -15.09
N LYS A 65 16.74 0.65 -15.59
CA LYS A 65 16.26 1.81 -16.37
C LYS A 65 16.34 3.10 -15.56
N SER A 66 16.03 3.05 -14.26
CA SER A 66 16.15 4.22 -13.38
C SER A 66 17.60 4.65 -13.18
N VAL A 67 18.50 3.69 -12.92
CA VAL A 67 19.94 3.96 -12.76
C VAL A 67 20.52 4.55 -14.05
N GLN A 68 20.23 3.95 -15.20
CA GLN A 68 20.68 4.44 -16.51
C GLN A 68 20.19 5.88 -16.76
N ARG A 69 18.92 6.19 -16.47
CA ARG A 69 18.39 7.54 -16.64
C ARG A 69 19.01 8.55 -15.68
N GLN A 70 19.27 8.16 -14.43
CA GLN A 70 19.75 9.09 -13.41
C GLN A 70 21.25 9.34 -13.50
N VAL A 71 22.03 8.32 -13.87
CA VAL A 71 23.49 8.38 -13.90
C VAL A 71 23.97 8.64 -15.31
N ASP A 72 23.61 7.79 -16.28
CA ASP A 72 24.24 7.84 -17.61
C ASP A 72 23.79 9.08 -18.38
N VAL A 73 22.48 9.37 -18.42
CA VAL A 73 21.97 10.57 -19.10
C VAL A 73 22.47 11.86 -18.43
N GLU A 74 22.65 11.84 -17.11
CA GLU A 74 23.15 13.01 -16.37
C GLU A 74 24.65 13.21 -16.63
N MET A 75 25.43 12.13 -16.63
CA MET A 75 26.84 12.13 -16.96
C MET A 75 27.08 12.53 -18.42
N GLU A 76 26.29 12.05 -19.37
CA GLU A 76 26.33 12.47 -20.77
C GLU A 76 26.03 13.96 -20.91
N ARG A 77 25.01 14.48 -20.20
CA ARG A 77 24.71 15.92 -20.18
C ARG A 77 25.85 16.74 -19.57
N ARG A 78 26.52 16.24 -18.53
CA ARG A 78 27.71 16.90 -17.96
C ARG A 78 28.87 16.87 -18.94
N GLN A 79 29.12 15.75 -19.60
CA GLN A 79 30.16 15.61 -20.59
C GLN A 79 29.92 16.51 -21.80
N HIS A 80 28.68 16.59 -22.29
CA HIS A 80 28.31 17.49 -23.38
C HIS A 80 28.57 18.94 -23.00
N ARG A 81 28.11 19.37 -21.82
CA ARG A 81 28.37 20.73 -21.31
C ARG A 81 29.86 21.03 -21.15
N ARG A 82 30.66 20.07 -20.69
CA ARG A 82 32.12 20.23 -20.61
C ARG A 82 32.73 20.40 -22.01
N LYS A 83 32.37 19.54 -22.96
CA LYS A 83 32.83 19.64 -24.35
C LYS A 83 32.44 20.97 -25.00
N GLU A 84 31.23 21.47 -24.75
CA GLU A 84 30.78 22.78 -25.23
C GLU A 84 31.62 23.91 -24.61
N MET A 85 31.86 23.88 -23.30
CA MET A 85 32.69 24.87 -22.60
C MET A 85 34.14 24.84 -23.10
N ASP A 86 34.71 23.65 -23.28
CA ASP A 86 36.07 23.47 -23.80
C ASP A 86 36.16 23.96 -25.25
N ALA A 87 35.16 23.66 -26.09
CA ALA A 87 35.09 24.16 -27.46
C ALA A 87 34.97 25.69 -27.51
N ILE A 88 34.20 26.29 -26.60
CA ILE A 88 34.07 27.75 -26.48
C ILE A 88 35.41 28.35 -26.02
N ALA A 89 36.06 27.78 -25.02
CA ALA A 89 37.34 28.26 -24.51
C ALA A 89 38.44 28.18 -25.58
N VAL A 90 38.48 27.09 -26.36
CA VAL A 90 39.41 26.94 -27.49
C VAL A 90 39.10 27.94 -28.60
N ALA A 91 37.82 28.14 -28.95
CA ALA A 91 37.42 29.12 -29.95
C ALA A 91 37.72 30.57 -29.53
N GLU A 92 37.59 30.89 -28.23
CA GLU A 92 37.98 32.17 -27.64
C GLU A 92 39.51 32.36 -27.70
N ALA A 93 40.28 31.33 -27.32
CA ALA A 93 41.75 31.36 -27.38
C ALA A 93 42.30 31.46 -28.82
N MET A 94 41.60 30.86 -29.79
CA MET A 94 41.95 30.93 -31.22
C MET A 94 41.42 32.20 -31.91
N GLY A 95 40.75 33.10 -31.18
CA GLY A 95 40.24 34.37 -31.73
C GLY A 95 39.10 34.22 -32.74
N HIS A 96 38.42 33.07 -32.77
CA HIS A 96 37.36 32.77 -33.75
C HIS A 96 35.95 33.20 -33.30
N THR A 97 35.80 33.80 -32.11
CA THR A 97 34.49 34.26 -31.62
C THR A 97 34.12 35.63 -32.23
N ASN A 98 33.78 35.61 -33.52
CA ASN A 98 33.12 36.73 -34.17
C ASN A 98 31.70 36.91 -33.62
N GLY A 99 31.55 37.86 -32.70
CA GLY A 99 30.28 38.53 -32.43
C GLY A 99 29.38 37.88 -31.37
N SER A 100 28.93 38.71 -30.43
CA SER A 100 27.76 38.51 -29.54
C SER A 100 27.97 37.80 -28.20
N ARG A 101 28.71 36.69 -28.08
CA ARG A 101 28.70 35.90 -26.81
C ARG A 101 29.85 36.18 -25.83
N ALA A 102 31.02 36.63 -26.30
CA ALA A 102 32.14 37.02 -25.41
C ALA A 102 31.83 38.29 -24.56
N THR A 103 30.81 39.06 -24.94
CA THR A 103 30.41 40.29 -24.23
C THR A 103 29.47 40.06 -23.04
N THR A 104 28.97 38.84 -22.81
CA THR A 104 28.06 38.58 -21.67
C THR A 104 28.77 38.22 -20.37
N SER A 105 30.05 37.82 -20.41
CA SER A 105 30.80 37.46 -19.18
C SER A 105 31.35 38.67 -18.41
N LYS A 106 31.25 39.88 -18.96
CA LYS A 106 31.80 41.12 -18.35
C LYS A 106 30.83 42.28 -18.23
N LYS A 107 29.53 42.07 -18.47
CA LYS A 107 28.53 43.12 -18.20
C LYS A 107 28.15 43.10 -16.73
N THR A 108 28.88 43.85 -15.91
CA THR A 108 28.44 44.21 -14.57
C THR A 108 27.08 44.90 -14.70
N LEU A 109 26.03 44.29 -14.12
CA LEU A 109 24.70 44.89 -14.12
C LEU A 109 24.77 46.25 -13.43
N THR A 110 24.15 47.25 -14.04
CA THR A 110 24.00 48.55 -13.39
C THR A 110 23.03 48.43 -12.20
N LEU A 111 23.16 49.29 -11.19
CA LEU A 111 22.33 49.24 -9.98
C LEU A 111 20.81 49.30 -10.30
N GLU A 112 20.44 50.06 -11.33
CA GLU A 112 19.05 50.14 -11.80
C GLU A 112 18.56 48.82 -12.39
N GLN A 113 19.41 48.11 -13.13
CA GLN A 113 19.08 46.79 -13.68
C GLN A 113 18.95 45.74 -12.57
N THR A 114 19.80 45.81 -11.55
CA THR A 114 19.66 44.93 -10.37
C THR A 114 18.34 45.19 -9.66
N ASP A 115 17.96 46.44 -9.44
CA ASP A 115 16.69 46.79 -8.77
C ASP A 115 15.47 46.32 -9.57
N VAL A 116 15.49 46.47 -10.89
CA VAL A 116 14.41 45.97 -11.77
C VAL A 116 14.31 44.45 -11.71
N SER A 117 15.46 43.74 -11.71
CA SER A 117 15.46 42.28 -11.58
C SER A 117 14.94 41.79 -10.23
N VAL A 118 15.29 42.48 -9.14
CA VAL A 118 14.83 42.15 -7.78
C VAL A 118 13.33 42.38 -7.67
N ARG A 119 12.82 43.51 -8.18
CA ARG A 119 11.37 43.80 -8.21
C ARG A 119 10.61 42.74 -8.99
N ARG A 120 11.09 42.39 -10.18
CA ARG A 120 10.46 41.34 -11.00
C ARG A 120 10.43 40.00 -10.27
N LEU A 121 11.55 39.57 -9.68
CA LEU A 121 11.61 38.33 -8.90
C LEU A 121 10.63 38.35 -7.73
N TYR A 122 10.55 39.47 -7.02
CA TYR A 122 9.61 39.63 -5.92
C TYR A 122 8.15 39.50 -6.40
N ASP A 123 7.78 40.21 -7.46
CA ASP A 123 6.44 40.17 -8.03
C ASP A 123 6.08 38.76 -8.56
N ASP A 124 7.00 38.11 -9.27
CA ASP A 124 6.83 36.75 -9.78
C ASP A 124 6.62 35.75 -8.61
N THR A 125 7.38 35.87 -7.51
CA THR A 125 7.21 35.00 -6.34
C THR A 125 5.90 35.25 -5.60
N LEU A 126 5.46 36.51 -5.51
CA LEU A 126 4.15 36.85 -4.93
C LEU A 126 3.01 36.29 -5.76
N ALA A 127 3.08 36.42 -7.09
CA ALA A 127 2.08 35.87 -8.01
C ALA A 127 1.98 34.35 -7.86
N LEU A 128 3.13 33.66 -7.82
CA LEU A 128 3.19 32.21 -7.65
C LEU A 128 2.61 31.77 -6.29
N LYS A 129 2.91 32.48 -5.20
CA LYS A 129 2.35 32.19 -3.88
C LYS A 129 0.83 32.37 -3.87
N LYS A 130 0.32 33.43 -4.47
CA LYS A 130 -1.14 33.67 -4.59
C LYS A 130 -1.84 32.56 -5.37
N ALA A 131 -1.25 32.12 -6.49
CA ALA A 131 -1.79 31.02 -7.28
C ALA A 131 -1.86 29.71 -6.47
N ARG A 132 -0.78 29.35 -5.76
CA ARG A 132 -0.76 28.15 -4.90
C ARG A 132 -1.77 28.23 -3.77
N MET A 133 -1.94 29.40 -3.15
CA MET A 133 -2.96 29.61 -2.12
C MET A 133 -4.36 29.36 -2.68
N ALA A 134 -4.70 29.94 -3.84
CA ALA A 134 -5.99 29.74 -4.48
C ALA A 134 -6.23 28.27 -4.88
N GLU A 135 -5.21 27.56 -5.34
CA GLU A 135 -5.30 26.11 -5.62
C GLU A 135 -5.53 25.31 -4.33
N SER A 136 -4.82 25.63 -3.25
CA SER A 136 -5.01 24.96 -1.97
C SER A 136 -6.41 25.21 -1.39
N GLU A 137 -6.92 26.44 -1.52
CA GLU A 137 -8.30 26.77 -1.13
C GLU A 137 -9.29 25.98 -1.96
N ARG A 138 -9.10 25.84 -3.28
CA ARG A 138 -9.99 25.00 -4.10
C ARG A 138 -10.01 23.54 -3.65
N LEU A 139 -8.84 22.98 -3.34
CA LEU A 139 -8.69 21.56 -2.97
C LEU A 139 -9.19 21.25 -1.56
N TYR A 140 -8.97 22.16 -0.62
CA TYR A 140 -9.22 21.91 0.81
C TYR A 140 -10.36 22.75 1.39
N ALA A 141 -10.91 23.71 0.67
CA ALA A 141 -12.16 24.32 1.07
C ALA A 141 -13.25 23.24 1.05
N PHE A 142 -13.96 23.17 2.16
CA PHE A 142 -15.14 22.35 2.27
C PHE A 142 -16.23 22.99 1.40
N HIS A 143 -16.50 22.40 0.24
CA HIS A 143 -17.60 22.79 -0.65
C HIS A 143 -18.84 21.95 -0.30
N PRO A 144 -19.73 22.44 0.58
CA PRO A 144 -20.92 21.68 0.99
C PRO A 144 -21.89 21.41 -0.18
N GLU A 145 -21.79 22.17 -1.27
CA GLU A 145 -22.63 22.00 -2.47
C GLU A 145 -22.25 20.77 -3.31
N ASP A 146 -20.99 20.32 -3.24
CA ASP A 146 -20.50 19.12 -3.94
C ASP A 146 -20.88 17.83 -3.20
N LEU A 147 -21.19 17.93 -1.90
CA LEU A 147 -21.73 16.84 -1.10
C LEU A 147 -23.22 16.67 -1.39
N LYS A 148 -23.54 16.26 -2.63
CA LYS A 148 -24.84 15.65 -2.91
C LYS A 148 -24.90 14.37 -2.11
N SER A 149 -25.47 14.42 -0.91
CA SER A 149 -25.77 13.25 -0.10
C SER A 149 -26.76 12.39 -0.89
N ALA A 150 -26.25 11.49 -1.72
CA ALA A 150 -27.04 10.54 -2.47
C ALA A 150 -27.57 9.51 -1.47
N LYS A 151 -28.63 9.89 -0.73
CA LYS A 151 -29.43 8.94 0.01
C LYS A 151 -29.88 7.89 -1.00
N MET A 152 -29.43 6.66 -0.83
CA MET A 152 -29.83 5.56 -1.71
C MET A 152 -31.36 5.53 -1.79
N SER A 153 -31.90 5.38 -2.99
CA SER A 153 -33.35 5.27 -3.14
C SER A 153 -33.85 4.09 -2.32
N LYS A 154 -35.08 4.20 -1.79
CA LYS A 154 -35.71 3.15 -0.99
C LYS A 154 -35.69 1.78 -1.70
N ALA A 155 -35.84 1.79 -3.02
CA ALA A 155 -35.73 0.60 -3.87
C ALA A 155 -34.32 -0.01 -3.85
N ALA A 156 -33.26 0.79 -3.97
CA ALA A 156 -31.88 0.29 -3.92
C ALA A 156 -31.52 -0.27 -2.53
N LEU A 157 -32.01 0.36 -1.46
CA LEU A 157 -31.90 -0.16 -0.10
C LEU A 157 -32.59 -1.52 0.06
N GLN A 158 -33.82 -1.67 -0.44
CA GLN A 158 -34.55 -2.94 -0.39
C GLN A 158 -33.83 -4.06 -1.15
N VAL A 159 -33.25 -3.76 -2.32
CA VAL A 159 -32.45 -4.74 -3.08
C VAL A 159 -31.21 -5.18 -2.30
N SER A 160 -30.51 -4.24 -1.66
CA SER A 160 -29.34 -4.56 -0.81
C SER A 160 -29.72 -5.42 0.40
N VAL A 161 -30.79 -5.05 1.11
CA VAL A 161 -31.31 -5.81 2.25
C VAL A 161 -31.74 -7.21 1.83
N HIS A 162 -32.44 -7.36 0.71
CA HIS A 162 -32.82 -8.69 0.19
C HIS A 162 -31.62 -9.55 -0.21
N ARG A 163 -30.56 -8.95 -0.74
CA ARG A 163 -29.31 -9.67 -1.05
C ARG A 163 -28.61 -10.15 0.22
N MET A 164 -28.67 -9.37 1.30
CA MET A 164 -28.05 -9.68 2.59
C MET A 164 -28.89 -10.64 3.44
N SER A 165 -30.22 -10.62 3.30
CA SER A 165 -31.13 -11.40 4.14
C SER A 165 -31.32 -12.84 3.67
N ARG A 166 -30.86 -13.20 2.46
CA ARG A 166 -30.96 -14.57 1.95
C ARG A 166 -29.69 -15.36 2.29
N PRO A 167 -29.82 -16.57 2.87
CA PRO A 167 -28.66 -17.44 3.09
C PRO A 167 -27.99 -17.76 1.75
N LYS A 168 -26.66 -17.64 1.70
CA LYS A 168 -25.86 -17.76 0.47
C LYS A 168 -25.88 -19.16 -0.16
N LYS A 169 -26.22 -20.19 0.61
CA LYS A 169 -26.46 -21.57 0.17
C LYS A 169 -27.66 -22.12 0.93
N THR A 170 -28.59 -22.73 0.21
CA THR A 170 -29.77 -23.42 0.76
C THR A 170 -29.66 -24.94 0.69
N GLU A 171 -28.75 -25.47 -0.12
CA GLU A 171 -28.51 -26.89 -0.30
C GLU A 171 -27.06 -27.21 0.06
N PHE A 172 -26.88 -28.17 0.95
CA PHE A 172 -25.56 -28.65 1.38
C PHE A 172 -25.39 -30.10 0.96
N THR A 173 -24.24 -30.41 0.38
CA THR A 173 -23.85 -31.78 0.04
C THR A 173 -23.45 -32.55 1.29
N ILE A 174 -23.69 -33.87 1.31
CA ILE A 174 -23.34 -34.75 2.44
C ILE A 174 -21.86 -34.61 2.82
N ALA A 175 -20.96 -34.43 1.84
CA ALA A 175 -19.55 -34.18 2.08
C ALA A 175 -19.27 -32.84 2.82
N GLU A 176 -20.04 -31.79 2.55
CA GLU A 176 -19.91 -30.50 3.25
C GLU A 176 -20.44 -30.62 4.69
N VAL A 177 -21.52 -31.38 4.88
CA VAL A 177 -22.07 -31.70 6.20
C VAL A 177 -21.08 -32.53 7.01
N ASN A 178 -20.53 -33.59 6.43
CA ASN A 178 -19.52 -34.44 7.08
C ASN A 178 -18.26 -33.64 7.44
N LYS A 179 -17.85 -32.69 6.60
CA LYS A 179 -16.74 -31.77 6.90
C LYS A 179 -17.02 -30.85 8.09
N ILE A 180 -18.26 -30.43 8.30
CA ILE A 180 -18.67 -29.63 9.48
C ILE A 180 -18.67 -30.49 10.74
N TYR A 181 -19.10 -31.75 10.63
CA TYR A 181 -19.18 -32.69 11.76
C TYR A 181 -17.89 -33.51 11.99
N GLY A 182 -16.86 -33.34 11.15
CA GLY A 182 -15.59 -34.05 11.27
C GLY A 182 -15.69 -35.56 11.02
N LEU A 183 -16.69 -36.00 10.24
CA LEU A 183 -16.96 -37.40 9.87
C LEU A 183 -16.32 -37.77 8.53
#